data_AF-A0A7S0U1U8-F1
#
_entry.id   AF-A0A7S0U1U8-F1
#
_cell.length_a   1.000
_cell.length_b   1.000
_cell.length_c   1.000
_cell.angle_alpha   90.00
_cell.angle_beta   90.00
_cell.angle_gamma   90.00
#
_symmetry.space_group_name_H-M   'P 1'
#
loop_
_entity.id
_entity.type
_entity.pdbx_description
1 polymer ?
#
loop_
_entity_poly.entity_id
_entity_poly.type
_entity_poly.pdbx_seq_one_letter_code
_entity_poly.pdbx_strand_id
1 'polypeptide(L)'
;VRLGLDGWADVARGAAELGAPNGSVGAIYASHVLQSFHYRMDDEVRSTLKAWYNLLEPGGKLYLSVPDFPTLCWMYLNPANTMNGRFRILQMMMGSQETKHSVARSGYDVQFLGYHLNEAGFSEYERVPEFRLFQDESGRRVADTFLSLNVIAHKSVASGP
;
A
#
# COMPACT_ATOMS: atom_id res chain seq x y z
N VAL A 1 6.78 6.13 -11.20
CA VAL A 1 5.77 7.02 -10.60
C VAL A 1 5.77 6.87 -9.09
N ARG A 2 5.73 7.96 -8.31
CA ARG A 2 5.64 7.92 -6.83
C ARG A 2 4.26 8.42 -6.40
N LEU A 3 3.58 7.63 -5.59
CA LEU A 3 2.29 7.90 -4.97
C LEU A 3 2.52 7.91 -3.44
N GLY A 4 2.17 9.01 -2.76
CA GLY A 4 2.40 9.19 -1.33
C GLY A 4 1.61 10.36 -0.76
N LEU A 5 1.55 10.44 0.57
CA LEU A 5 0.67 11.35 1.32
C LEU A 5 1.18 12.81 1.43
N ASP A 6 2.30 13.15 0.77
CA ASP A 6 2.97 14.45 0.93
C ASP A 6 2.38 15.58 0.05
N GLY A 7 1.14 15.41 -0.43
CA GLY A 7 0.43 16.40 -1.26
C GLY A 7 -0.97 15.91 -1.63
N TRP A 8 -1.98 16.31 -0.85
CA TRP A 8 -3.35 15.80 -1.00
C TRP A 8 -4.16 16.61 -2.02
N ALA A 9 -4.42 15.98 -3.18
CA ALA A 9 -5.67 16.04 -3.95
C ALA A 9 -5.71 15.02 -5.10
N ASP A 10 -4.56 14.53 -5.60
CA ASP A 10 -4.48 13.92 -6.95
C ASP A 10 -4.01 12.45 -7.03
N VAL A 11 -4.14 11.65 -5.96
CA VAL A 11 -3.57 10.28 -5.94
C VAL A 11 -4.60 9.18 -5.68
N ALA A 12 -5.83 9.53 -5.29
CA ALA A 12 -6.89 8.54 -5.03
C ALA A 12 -7.42 7.83 -6.30
N ARG A 13 -6.92 8.15 -7.50
CA ARG A 13 -7.14 7.37 -8.73
C ARG A 13 -5.85 7.23 -9.54
N GLY A 14 -4.79 6.81 -8.85
CA GLY A 14 -3.42 6.69 -9.34
C GLY A 14 -3.29 6.33 -10.83
N ALA A 15 -2.83 7.35 -11.56
CA ALA A 15 -2.31 7.44 -12.93
C ALA A 15 -3.24 7.66 -14.13
N ALA A 16 -4.56 7.49 -14.01
CA ALA A 16 -5.44 8.06 -15.03
C ALA A 16 -5.26 9.59 -15.11
N GLU A 17 -4.99 10.22 -13.96
CA GLU A 17 -4.70 11.66 -13.82
C GLU A 17 -3.24 12.02 -14.18
N LEU A 18 -2.32 11.05 -14.27
CA LEU A 18 -0.94 11.29 -14.70
C LEU A 18 -0.78 11.33 -16.23
N GLY A 19 -1.83 11.01 -16.99
CA GLY A 19 -1.81 10.99 -18.45
C GLY A 19 -0.85 9.95 -19.06
N ALA A 20 -0.32 9.02 -18.26
CA ALA A 20 0.61 7.99 -18.71
C ALA A 20 -0.16 6.87 -19.46
N PRO A 21 0.28 6.46 -20.66
CA PRO A 21 -0.34 5.35 -21.38
C PRO A 21 -0.23 4.02 -20.61
N ASN A 22 -1.16 3.10 -20.86
CA ASN A 22 -1.01 1.73 -20.39
C ASN A 22 0.27 1.11 -20.96
N GLY A 23 0.98 0.32 -20.15
CA GLY A 23 2.21 -0.34 -20.55
C GLY A 23 3.44 0.56 -20.70
N SER A 24 3.43 1.76 -20.11
CA SER A 24 4.51 2.76 -20.28
C SER A 24 5.34 3.02 -19.02
N VAL A 25 4.96 2.45 -17.87
CA VAL A 25 5.58 2.75 -16.58
C VAL A 25 6.43 1.57 -16.12
N GLY A 26 7.74 1.77 -15.93
CA GLY A 26 8.62 0.71 -15.40
C GLY A 26 8.41 0.39 -13.92
N ALA A 27 8.04 1.39 -13.12
CA ALA A 27 7.77 1.18 -11.69
C ALA A 27 6.77 2.17 -11.10
N ILE A 28 5.93 1.67 -10.18
CA ILE A 28 5.05 2.45 -9.32
C ILE A 28 5.49 2.25 -7.88
N TYR A 29 5.66 3.34 -7.15
CA TYR A 29 5.84 3.33 -5.71
C TYR A 29 4.58 3.88 -5.07
N ALA A 30 3.97 3.14 -4.14
CA ALA A 30 2.76 3.53 -3.44
C ALA A 30 2.94 3.28 -1.94
N SER A 31 3.13 4.34 -1.16
CA SER A 31 3.30 4.25 0.29
C SER A 31 2.09 4.82 1.01
N HIS A 32 1.42 3.97 1.78
CA HIS A 32 0.28 4.34 2.62
C HIS A 32 -0.86 5.01 1.83
N VAL A 33 -1.11 4.52 0.61
CA VAL A 33 -2.20 4.98 -0.25
C VAL A 33 -3.34 3.96 -0.32
N LEU A 34 -3.04 2.67 -0.48
CA LEU A 34 -4.09 1.68 -0.77
C LEU A 34 -5.14 1.57 0.35
N GLN A 35 -4.74 1.78 1.60
CA GLN A 35 -5.63 1.69 2.74
C GLN A 35 -6.69 2.80 2.80
N SER A 36 -6.60 3.85 1.98
CA SER A 36 -7.67 4.85 1.87
C SER A 36 -8.88 4.35 1.08
N PHE A 37 -8.79 3.20 0.42
CA PHE A 37 -9.86 2.62 -0.39
C PHE A 37 -10.65 1.55 0.36
N HIS A 38 -11.93 1.44 0.05
CA HIS A 38 -12.79 0.38 0.53
C HIS A 38 -12.45 -0.95 -0.17
N TYR A 39 -12.22 -2.00 0.61
CA TYR A 39 -11.88 -3.33 0.08
C TYR A 39 -13.07 -4.07 -0.56
N ARG A 40 -14.30 -3.54 -0.42
CA ARG A 40 -15.53 -4.19 -0.89
C ARG A 40 -16.59 -3.25 -1.47
N MET A 41 -16.68 -2.01 -0.97
CA MET A 41 -17.58 -1.01 -1.55
C MET A 41 -16.99 -0.53 -2.87
N ASP A 42 -17.84 -0.46 -3.90
CA ASP A 42 -17.53 0.09 -5.24
C ASP A 42 -16.28 -0.48 -5.94
N ASP A 43 -15.82 -1.66 -5.50
CA ASP A 43 -14.62 -2.34 -6.02
C ASP A 43 -13.35 -1.45 -6.00
N GLU A 44 -13.26 -0.48 -5.06
CA GLU A 44 -12.22 0.56 -5.08
C GLU A 44 -10.80 -0.04 -5.06
N VAL A 45 -10.50 -0.93 -4.11
CA VAL A 45 -9.16 -1.55 -4.01
C VAL A 45 -8.78 -2.31 -5.29
N ARG A 46 -9.68 -3.15 -5.81
CA ARG A 46 -9.42 -3.97 -7.00
C ARG A 46 -9.27 -3.09 -8.24
N SER A 47 -10.13 -2.10 -8.43
CA SER A 47 -10.07 -1.18 -9.57
C SER A 47 -8.80 -0.31 -9.54
N THR A 48 -8.38 0.16 -8.36
CA THR A 48 -7.11 0.89 -8.18
C THR A 48 -5.91 0.00 -8.53
N LEU A 49 -5.82 -1.20 -7.95
CA LEU A 49 -4.71 -2.11 -8.25
C LEU A 49 -4.69 -2.52 -9.72
N LYS A 50 -5.87 -2.71 -10.34
CA LYS A 50 -5.97 -3.03 -11.77
C LYS A 50 -5.49 -1.88 -12.65
N ALA A 51 -5.81 -0.64 -12.29
CA ALA A 51 -5.29 0.54 -12.96
C ALA A 51 -3.76 0.58 -12.87
N TRP A 52 -3.20 0.35 -11.68
CA TRP A 52 -1.75 0.28 -11.48
C TRP A 52 -1.09 -0.81 -12.33
N TYR A 53 -1.69 -2.00 -12.37
CA TYR A 53 -1.25 -3.09 -13.23
C TYR A 53 -1.25 -2.70 -14.71
N ASN A 54 -2.27 -2.01 -15.20
CA ASN A 54 -2.41 -1.66 -16.61
C ASN A 54 -1.34 -0.65 -17.08
N LEU A 55 -0.97 0.30 -16.23
CA LEU A 55 0.08 1.28 -16.54
C LEU A 55 1.46 0.67 -16.64
N LEU A 56 1.74 -0.34 -15.82
CA LEU A 56 3.05 -0.97 -15.77
C LEU A 56 3.37 -1.59 -17.14
N GLU A 57 4.58 -1.40 -17.62
CA GLU A 57 5.09 -2.19 -18.75
C GLU A 57 5.26 -3.67 -18.35
N PRO A 58 5.32 -4.62 -19.29
CA PRO A 58 5.66 -6.00 -18.98
C PRO A 58 6.99 -6.08 -18.21
N GLY A 59 7.02 -6.80 -17.08
CA GLY A 59 8.17 -6.83 -16.16
C GLY A 59 8.26 -5.66 -15.19
N GLY A 60 7.35 -4.67 -15.29
CA GLY A 60 7.28 -3.54 -14.38
C GLY A 60 6.90 -3.94 -12.95
N LYS A 61 7.26 -3.08 -11.98
CA LYS A 61 7.14 -3.37 -10.55
C LYS A 61 6.24 -2.39 -9.81
N LEU A 62 5.44 -2.91 -8.88
CA LEU A 62 4.71 -2.13 -7.89
C LEU A 62 5.38 -2.32 -6.52
N TYR A 63 5.95 -1.24 -5.97
CA TYR A 63 6.44 -1.16 -4.59
C TYR A 63 5.31 -0.63 -3.72
N LEU A 64 4.66 -1.50 -2.95
CA LEU A 64 3.46 -1.17 -2.18
C LEU A 64 3.73 -1.29 -0.67
N SER A 65 3.55 -0.19 0.05
CA SER A 65 3.57 -0.15 1.51
C SER A 65 2.18 0.16 2.06
N VAL A 66 1.73 -0.66 3.01
CA VAL A 66 0.50 -0.44 3.80
C VAL A 66 0.82 -0.69 5.28
N PRO A 67 0.01 -0.22 6.24
CA PRO A 67 0.18 -0.60 7.65
C PRO A 67 0.15 -2.14 7.82
N ASP A 68 1.12 -2.71 8.56
CA ASP A 68 1.12 -4.14 8.88
C ASP A 68 0.12 -4.40 10.01
N PHE A 69 -1.12 -4.75 9.66
CA PHE A 69 -2.18 -4.92 10.65
C PHE A 69 -1.86 -5.96 11.73
N PRO A 70 -1.35 -7.16 11.41
CA PRO A 70 -0.94 -8.13 12.43
C PRO A 70 0.08 -7.56 13.41
N THR A 71 1.10 -6.86 12.92
CA THR A 71 2.14 -6.25 13.75
C THR A 71 1.56 -5.16 14.63
N LEU A 72 0.72 -4.27 14.07
CA LEU A 72 0.08 -3.20 14.82
C LEU A 72 -0.91 -3.74 15.87
N CYS A 73 -1.64 -4.81 15.58
CA CYS A 73 -2.49 -5.51 16.55
C CYS A 73 -1.66 -6.08 17.71
N TRP A 74 -0.56 -6.78 17.41
CA TRP A 74 0.34 -7.31 18.44
C TRP A 74 0.90 -6.19 19.32
N MET A 75 1.33 -5.08 18.72
CA MET A 75 1.77 -3.91 19.46
C MET A 75 0.64 -3.34 20.31
N TYR A 76 -0.57 -3.15 19.75
CA TYR A 76 -1.72 -2.60 20.47
C TYR A 76 -2.07 -3.39 21.73
N LEU A 77 -1.98 -4.73 21.63
CA LEU A 77 -2.28 -5.66 22.72
C LEU A 77 -1.18 -5.77 23.78
N ASN A 78 0.00 -5.19 23.57
CA ASN A 78 1.09 -5.23 24.55
C ASN A 78 0.63 -4.54 25.86
N PRO A 79 0.59 -5.27 27.00
CA PRO A 79 0.10 -4.72 28.27
C PRO A 79 0.97 -3.59 28.83
N ALA A 80 2.22 -3.47 28.38
CA ALA A 80 3.11 -2.37 28.76
C ALA A 80 2.77 -1.05 28.06
N ASN A 81 1.86 -1.04 27.07
CA ASN A 81 1.52 0.19 26.38
C ASN A 81 0.69 1.14 27.21
N THR A 82 1.08 2.41 27.17
CA THR A 82 0.30 3.51 27.73
C THR A 82 -0.94 3.77 26.86
N MET A 83 -1.91 4.52 27.40
CA MET A 83 -3.05 5.01 26.60
C MET A 83 -2.59 5.77 25.35
N ASN A 84 -1.59 6.64 25.49
CA ASN A 84 -1.03 7.41 24.39
C ASN A 84 -0.34 6.51 23.34
N GLY A 85 0.33 5.44 23.79
CA GLY A 85 0.92 4.44 22.90
C GLY A 85 -0.15 3.72 22.07
N ARG A 86 -1.21 3.22 22.73
CA ARG A 86 -2.34 2.58 22.05
C ARG A 86 -3.07 3.53 21.09
N PHE A 87 -3.22 4.81 21.46
CA PHE A 87 -3.81 5.81 20.58
C PHE A 87 -2.98 6.03 19.31
N ARG A 88 -1.65 6.13 19.42
CA ARG A 88 -0.77 6.25 18.24
C ARG A 88 -0.86 5.02 17.33
N ILE A 89 -0.93 3.82 17.89
CA ILE A 89 -1.11 2.59 17.11
C ILE A 89 -2.48 2.58 16.42
N LEU A 90 -3.53 3.02 17.12
CA LEU A 90 -4.86 3.17 16.52
C LEU A 90 -4.84 4.16 15.34
N GLN A 91 -4.10 5.27 15.44
CA GLN A 91 -3.94 6.21 14.32
C GLN A 91 -3.18 5.59 13.13
N MET A 92 -2.20 4.72 13.37
CA MET A 92 -1.52 3.98 12.30
C MET A 92 -2.47 3.01 11.58
N MET A 93 -3.40 2.40 12.32
CA MET A 93 -4.37 1.45 11.77
C MET A 93 -5.56 2.14 11.08
N MET A 94 -6.09 3.21 11.68
CA MET A 94 -7.36 3.84 11.29
C MET A 94 -7.18 5.17 10.56
N GLY A 95 -5.93 5.59 10.33
CA GLY A 95 -5.59 6.93 9.84
C GLY A 95 -5.68 8.00 10.93
N SER A 96 -5.18 9.22 10.63
CA SER A 96 -5.20 10.32 11.61
C SER A 96 -6.62 10.83 11.89
N GLN A 97 -7.54 10.68 10.93
CA GLN A 97 -8.91 11.19 10.98
C GLN A 97 -9.04 12.71 11.22
N GLU A 98 -7.95 13.47 11.07
CA GLU A 98 -7.97 14.94 11.08
C GLU A 98 -8.78 15.50 9.91
N THR A 99 -8.90 14.73 8.82
CA THR A 99 -9.77 15.02 7.68
C THR A 99 -10.48 13.76 7.20
N LYS A 100 -11.55 13.91 6.42
CA LYS A 100 -12.25 12.79 5.75
C LYS A 100 -11.35 11.96 4.82
N HIS A 101 -10.22 12.54 4.41
CA HIS A 101 -9.27 11.91 3.50
C HIS A 101 -8.18 11.14 4.25
N SER A 102 -7.85 11.52 5.49
CA SER A 102 -6.85 10.85 6.33
C SER A 102 -7.41 9.66 7.13
N VAL A 103 -8.46 9.02 6.62
CA VAL A 103 -9.09 7.83 7.19
C VAL A 103 -8.59 6.60 6.44
N ALA A 104 -8.06 5.61 7.18
CA ALA A 104 -7.83 4.28 6.63
C ALA A 104 -9.14 3.49 6.63
N ARG A 105 -9.57 3.05 5.47
CA ARG A 105 -10.83 2.35 5.20
C ARG A 105 -10.68 0.84 5.06
N SER A 106 -9.43 0.38 4.93
CA SER A 106 -9.06 -1.02 4.81
C SER A 106 -7.78 -1.32 5.58
N GLY A 107 -7.58 -2.58 5.91
CA GLY A 107 -6.42 -3.07 6.65
C GLY A 107 -5.95 -4.40 6.07
N TYR A 108 -4.64 -4.66 6.17
CA TYR A 108 -4.02 -5.74 5.41
C TYR A 108 -3.03 -6.54 6.25
N ASP A 109 -3.15 -7.86 6.13
CA ASP A 109 -2.02 -8.77 6.26
C ASP A 109 -1.52 -9.18 4.87
N VAL A 110 -0.46 -9.99 4.81
CA VAL A 110 0.14 -10.43 3.55
C VAL A 110 -0.80 -11.30 2.70
N GLN A 111 -1.67 -12.10 3.33
CA GLN A 111 -2.58 -13.00 2.60
C GLN A 111 -3.74 -12.21 1.98
N PHE A 112 -4.31 -11.28 2.74
CA PHE A 112 -5.39 -10.42 2.27
C PHE A 112 -4.90 -9.43 1.20
N LEU A 113 -3.70 -8.87 1.37
CA LEU A 113 -3.08 -8.05 0.33
C LEU A 113 -2.79 -8.89 -0.93
N GLY A 114 -2.25 -10.10 -0.75
CA GLY A 114 -1.98 -11.04 -1.83
C GLY A 114 -3.22 -11.42 -2.64
N TYR A 115 -4.35 -11.63 -1.97
CA TYR A 115 -5.65 -11.87 -2.61
C TYR A 115 -6.01 -10.73 -3.59
N HIS A 116 -5.98 -9.48 -3.12
CA HIS A 116 -6.32 -8.33 -3.96
C HIS A 116 -5.30 -8.06 -5.07
N LEU A 117 -4.01 -8.30 -4.82
CA LEU A 117 -2.97 -8.23 -5.85
C LEU A 117 -3.24 -9.25 -6.97
N ASN A 118 -3.59 -10.48 -6.60
CA ASN A 118 -3.91 -11.54 -7.56
C ASN A 118 -5.15 -11.20 -8.40
N GLU A 119 -6.23 -10.71 -7.78
CA GLU A 119 -7.44 -10.28 -8.51
C GLU A 119 -7.16 -9.15 -9.52
N ALA A 120 -6.16 -8.31 -9.27
CA ALA A 120 -5.73 -7.26 -10.20
C ALA A 120 -4.84 -7.79 -11.34
N GLY A 121 -4.24 -8.96 -11.19
CA GLY A 121 -3.36 -9.61 -12.18
C GLY A 121 -1.89 -9.69 -11.79
N PHE A 122 -1.52 -9.25 -10.58
CA PHE A 122 -0.18 -9.49 -10.04
C PHE A 122 -0.10 -10.94 -9.53
N SER A 123 0.52 -11.82 -10.32
CA SER A 123 0.68 -13.25 -9.98
C SER A 123 1.86 -13.53 -9.07
N GLU A 124 2.84 -12.62 -9.02
CA GLU A 124 4.06 -12.77 -8.25
C GLU A 124 4.30 -11.53 -7.39
N TYR A 125 4.58 -11.77 -6.10
CA TYR A 125 4.94 -10.71 -5.18
C TYR A 125 5.81 -11.25 -4.05
N GLU A 126 6.65 -10.37 -3.49
CA GLU A 126 7.52 -10.68 -2.37
C GLU A 126 7.36 -9.66 -1.25
N ARG A 127 7.33 -10.13 0.01
CA ARG A 127 7.39 -9.26 1.18
C ARG A 127 8.85 -8.90 1.45
N VAL A 128 9.13 -7.62 1.65
CA VAL A 128 10.45 -7.11 2.04
C VAL A 128 10.35 -6.31 3.35
N PRO A 129 11.43 -6.15 4.12
CA PRO A 129 11.40 -5.32 5.32
C PRO A 129 11.21 -3.83 4.99
N GLU A 130 11.89 -3.33 3.96
CA GLU A 130 11.86 -1.94 3.51
C GLU A 130 12.32 -1.83 2.05
N PHE A 131 11.97 -0.73 1.38
CA PHE A 131 12.37 -0.50 -0.02
C PHE A 131 13.70 0.25 -0.16
N ARG A 132 14.06 1.09 0.83
CA ARG A 132 15.22 2.01 0.78
C ARG A 132 15.23 2.95 -0.43
N LEU A 133 14.05 3.28 -0.96
CA LEU A 133 13.90 4.18 -2.10
C LEU A 133 13.66 5.63 -1.67
N PHE A 134 12.91 5.83 -0.60
CA PHE A 134 12.55 7.15 -0.06
C PHE A 134 12.60 7.13 1.47
N GLN A 135 12.81 8.30 2.07
CA GLN A 135 12.70 8.48 3.52
C GLN A 135 11.23 8.80 3.85
N ASP A 136 10.41 7.77 4.01
CA ASP A 136 9.00 7.89 4.41
C ASP A 136 8.55 6.77 5.36
N GLU A 137 7.26 6.73 5.69
CA GLU A 137 6.69 5.80 6.67
C GLU A 137 6.88 4.32 6.30
N SER A 138 7.16 3.97 5.04
CA SER A 138 7.39 2.58 4.63
C SER A 138 8.58 1.93 5.31
N GLY A 139 9.59 2.71 5.70
CA GLY A 139 10.78 2.25 6.43
C GLY A 139 10.67 2.41 7.94
N ARG A 140 9.51 2.83 8.47
CA ARG A 140 9.36 3.15 9.89
C ARG A 140 9.44 1.89 10.74
N ARG A 141 10.16 2.00 11.86
CA ARG A 141 10.32 0.94 12.85
C ARG A 141 10.27 1.47 14.28
N VAL A 142 9.88 0.60 15.21
CA VAL A 142 10.04 0.80 16.65
C VAL A 142 10.96 -0.30 17.15
N ALA A 143 12.10 0.08 17.71
CA ALA A 143 13.24 -0.83 17.90
C ALA A 143 13.56 -1.56 16.59
N ASP A 144 13.49 -2.89 16.58
CA ASP A 144 13.78 -3.72 15.40
C ASP A 144 12.52 -4.16 14.62
N THR A 145 11.33 -3.68 15.03
CA THR A 145 10.05 -4.06 14.41
C THR A 145 9.62 -3.02 13.38
N PHE A 146 9.55 -3.42 12.11
CA PHE A 146 8.93 -2.62 11.05
C PHE A 146 7.42 -2.53 11.22
N LEU A 147 6.85 -1.35 10.99
CA LEU A 147 5.41 -1.10 11.20
C LEU A 147 4.57 -1.30 9.94
N SER A 148 5.22 -1.39 8.78
CA SER A 148 4.57 -1.48 7.48
C SER A 148 4.77 -2.86 6.85
N LEU A 149 3.73 -3.30 6.15
CA LEU A 149 3.77 -4.43 5.24
C LEU A 149 4.22 -3.89 3.89
N ASN A 150 5.49 -4.16 3.55
CA ASN A 150 6.07 -3.78 2.28
C ASN A 150 6.10 -4.99 1.34
N VAL A 151 5.53 -4.82 0.14
CA VAL A 151 5.49 -5.84 -0.90
C VAL A 151 5.98 -5.27 -2.21
N ILE A 152 6.79 -6.04 -2.94
CA ILE A 152 7.14 -5.79 -4.33
C ILE A 152 6.31 -6.76 -5.17
N ALA A 153 5.37 -6.24 -5.96
CA ALA A 153 4.53 -7.03 -6.87
C ALA A 153 4.97 -6.84 -8.33
N HIS A 154 4.89 -7.91 -9.11
CA HIS A 154 5.45 -7.96 -10.46
C HIS A 154 4.35 -8.10 -11.50
N LYS A 155 4.43 -7.27 -12.55
CA LYS A 155 3.68 -7.52 -13.77
C LYS A 155 4.44 -8.55 -14.61
N SER A 156 3.76 -9.65 -14.96
CA SER A 156 4.35 -10.69 -15.79
C SER A 156 4.92 -10.13 -17.09
N VAL A 157 6.09 -10.62 -17.48
CA VAL A 157 6.61 -10.41 -18.83
C VAL A 157 5.68 -11.19 -19.77
N ALA A 158 5.15 -10.55 -20.82
CA ALA A 158 4.37 -11.28 -21.80
C ALA A 158 5.26 -12.41 -22.35
N SER A 159 4.81 -13.66 -22.23
CA SER A 159 5.41 -14.76 -22.97
C SER A 159 5.30 -14.38 -24.44
N GLY A 160 6.43 -14.16 -25.10
CA GLY A 160 6.48 -13.82 -26.52
C GLY A 160 5.75 -14.89 -27.35
N PRO A 161 5.25 -14.52 -28.55
CA PRO A 161 4.63 -15.47 -29.47
C PRO A 161 5.59 -16.61 -29.86
#